data_AF-A0A923VT58-F1
#
_entry.id   AF-A0A923VT58-F1
#
_cell.length_a   1.000
_cell.length_b   1.000
_cell.length_c   1.000
_cell.angle_alpha   90.00
_cell.angle_beta   90.00
_cell.angle_gamma   90.00
#
_symmetry.space_group_name_H-M   'P 1'
#
loop_
_entity.id
_entity.type
_entity.pdbx_description
1 polymer ?
#
loop_
_entity_poly.entity_id
_entity_poly.type
_entity_poly.pdbx_seq_one_letter_code
_entity_poly.pdbx_strand_id
1 'polypeptide(L)'
;MDKCTQINLVLKDYFELNLGVKQIPAKDMMPYFVLAGIFKKDEKNGLPIQNLIRKLDNDNQLHLIPYLSGDRKKVYTKWYFLTGNYSLNKIVKIQNSILKKKIVKSKK
;
A
#
# COMPACT_ATOMS: atom_id res chain seq x y z
N MET A 1 -9.35 -2.29 13.87
CA MET A 1 -8.41 -2.41 12.74
C MET A 1 -8.07 -1.01 12.25
N ASP A 2 -6.80 -0.64 12.10
CA ASP A 2 -6.43 0.69 11.64
C ASP A 2 -6.75 0.89 10.13
N LYS A 3 -6.81 2.15 9.68
CA LYS A 3 -7.16 2.48 8.29
C LYS A 3 -6.17 1.92 7.27
N CYS A 4 -4.87 1.92 7.55
CA CYS A 4 -3.86 1.42 6.61
C CYS A 4 -4.03 -0.09 6.39
N THR A 5 -4.28 -0.84 7.46
CA THR A 5 -4.59 -2.27 7.38
C THR A 5 -5.84 -2.54 6.55
N GLN A 6 -6.93 -1.77 6.73
CA GLN A 6 -8.13 -1.92 5.91
C GLN A 6 -7.88 -1.60 4.42
N ILE A 7 -7.10 -0.55 4.14
CA ILE A 7 -6.69 -0.20 2.77
C ILE A 7 -5.91 -1.35 2.14
N ASN A 8 -4.98 -1.95 2.88
CA ASN A 8 -4.19 -3.08 2.38
C ASN A 8 -5.05 -4.30 2.05
N LEU A 9 -6.12 -4.56 2.81
CA LEU A 9 -7.08 -5.63 2.49
C LEU A 9 -7.83 -5.34 1.19
N VAL A 10 -8.38 -4.14 1.04
CA VAL A 10 -9.09 -3.74 -0.20
C VAL A 10 -8.16 -3.79 -1.42
N LEU A 11 -6.90 -3.35 -1.27
CA LEU A 11 -5.92 -3.41 -2.35
C LEU A 11 -5.56 -4.86 -2.70
N LYS A 12 -5.40 -5.72 -1.70
CA LYS A 12 -5.16 -7.15 -1.91
C LYS A 12 -6.29 -7.76 -2.74
N ASP A 13 -7.54 -7.60 -2.29
CA ASP A 13 -8.70 -8.16 -2.97
C ASP A 13 -8.85 -7.60 -4.38
N TYR A 14 -8.63 -6.29 -4.56
CA TYR A 14 -8.65 -5.65 -5.87
C TYR A 14 -7.63 -6.27 -6.84
N PHE A 15 -6.36 -6.43 -6.43
CA PHE A 15 -5.33 -6.99 -7.30
C PHE A 15 -5.48 -8.51 -7.51
N GLU A 16 -6.05 -9.24 -6.57
CA GLU A 16 -6.36 -10.68 -6.73
C GLU A 16 -7.49 -10.89 -7.74
N LEU A 17 -8.48 -10.00 -7.79
CA LEU A 17 -9.58 -10.05 -8.77
C LEU A 17 -9.18 -9.46 -10.13
N ASN A 18 -8.18 -8.57 -10.17
CA ASN A 18 -7.77 -7.85 -11.37
C ASN A 18 -6.31 -8.15 -11.73
N LEU A 19 -6.01 -9.41 -12.02
CA LEU A 19 -4.64 -9.90 -12.26
C LEU A 19 -3.88 -9.16 -13.39
N GLY A 20 -4.59 -8.58 -14.35
CA GLY A 20 -4.00 -7.77 -15.43
C GLY A 20 -3.56 -6.36 -15.01
N VAL A 21 -4.06 -5.86 -13.87
CA VAL A 21 -3.79 -4.50 -13.40
C VAL A 21 -2.51 -4.48 -12.57
N LYS A 22 -1.45 -3.93 -13.14
CA LYS A 22 -0.15 -3.80 -12.46
C LYS A 22 -0.04 -2.56 -11.59
N GLN A 23 -0.75 -1.51 -11.98
CA GLN A 23 -0.68 -0.18 -11.39
C GLN A 23 -2.04 0.50 -11.52
N ILE A 24 -2.47 1.18 -10.47
CA ILE A 24 -3.67 2.01 -10.47
C ILE A 24 -3.40 3.33 -9.74
N PRO A 25 -3.85 4.50 -10.24
CA PRO A 25 -3.76 5.76 -9.49
C PRO A 25 -4.48 5.66 -8.15
N ALA A 26 -3.89 6.21 -7.08
CA ALA A 26 -4.45 6.06 -5.73
C ALA A 26 -5.85 6.65 -5.59
N LYS A 27 -6.12 7.75 -6.31
CA LYS A 27 -7.44 8.39 -6.35
C LYS A 27 -8.53 7.50 -6.99
N ASP A 28 -8.17 6.64 -7.94
CA ASP A 28 -9.13 5.81 -8.66
C ASP A 28 -9.61 4.63 -7.79
N MET A 29 -8.89 4.34 -6.70
CA MET A 29 -9.32 3.37 -5.68
C MET A 29 -10.32 3.93 -4.67
N MET A 30 -10.61 5.23 -4.69
CA MET A 30 -11.49 5.88 -3.72
C MET A 30 -12.89 5.25 -3.63
N PRO A 31 -13.58 4.88 -4.73
CA PRO A 31 -14.88 4.22 -4.66
C PRO A 31 -14.84 2.93 -3.83
N TYR A 32 -13.82 2.10 -4.00
CA TYR A 32 -13.65 0.85 -3.25
C TYR A 32 -13.42 1.09 -1.76
N PHE A 33 -12.64 2.12 -1.40
CA PHE A 33 -12.42 2.45 0.01
C PHE A 33 -13.66 3.04 0.69
N VAL A 34 -14.52 3.74 -0.06
CA VAL A 34 -15.82 4.22 0.45
C VAL A 34 -16.78 3.05 0.62
N LEU A 35 -16.86 2.15 -0.37
CA LEU A 35 -17.67 0.92 -0.28
C LEU A 35 -17.26 0.04 0.90
N ALA A 36 -15.96 -0.04 1.19
CA ALA A 36 -15.43 -0.76 2.36
C ALA A 36 -15.61 -0.01 3.69
N GLY A 37 -16.19 1.19 3.70
CA GLY A 37 -16.43 1.99 4.92
C GLY A 37 -15.19 2.66 5.52
N ILE A 38 -14.05 2.64 4.83
CA ILE A 38 -12.78 3.23 5.32
C ILE A 38 -12.86 4.76 5.31
N PHE A 39 -13.52 5.31 4.30
CA PHE A 39 -13.81 6.72 4.15
C PHE A 39 -15.31 6.94 4.01
N LYS A 40 -15.82 8.03 4.58
CA LYS A 40 -17.26 8.33 4.59
C LYS A 40 -17.82 8.59 3.18
N LYS A 41 -17.04 9.24 2.32
CA LYS A 41 -17.38 9.56 0.94
C LYS A 41 -16.12 9.96 0.17
N ASP A 42 -16.24 9.99 -1.16
CA ASP A 42 -15.25 10.64 -2.00
C ASP A 42 -15.46 12.16 -1.95
N GLU A 43 -14.38 12.90 -1.82
CA GLU A 43 -14.35 14.35 -1.88
C GLU A 43 -13.29 14.79 -2.88
N LYS A 44 -13.65 15.72 -3.76
CA LYS A 44 -12.73 16.32 -4.75
C LYS A 44 -11.88 15.29 -5.51
N ASN A 45 -12.47 14.17 -5.91
CA ASN A 45 -11.85 13.13 -6.73
C ASN A 45 -10.61 12.50 -6.07
N GLY A 46 -10.82 11.84 -4.93
CA GLY A 46 -9.80 11.12 -4.19
C GLY A 46 -8.96 11.97 -3.24
N LEU A 47 -9.43 13.15 -2.83
CA LEU A 47 -8.72 13.96 -1.85
C LEU A 47 -8.52 13.24 -0.50
N PRO A 48 -9.50 12.48 0.06
CA PRO A 48 -9.33 11.84 1.35
C PRO A 48 -8.14 10.86 1.38
N ILE A 49 -7.97 10.04 0.34
CA ILE A 49 -6.85 9.11 0.24
C ILE A 49 -5.52 9.85 0.04
N GLN A 50 -5.50 10.91 -0.77
CA GLN A 50 -4.29 11.71 -0.97
C GLN A 50 -3.84 12.40 0.33
N ASN A 51 -4.77 12.90 1.14
CA ASN A 51 -4.45 13.51 2.44
C ASN A 51 -3.88 12.49 3.42
N LEU A 52 -4.43 11.26 3.45
CA LEU A 52 -3.87 10.18 4.23
C LEU A 52 -2.43 9.86 3.79
N ILE A 53 -2.19 9.73 2.50
CA ILE A 53 -0.86 9.43 1.96
C ILE A 53 0.13 10.55 2.27
N ARG A 54 -0.25 11.82 2.12
CA ARG A 54 0.60 12.97 2.47
C ARG A 54 0.98 12.97 3.94
N LYS A 55 0.03 12.64 4.83
CA LYS A 55 0.31 12.50 6.26
C LYS A 55 1.33 11.39 6.51
N LEU A 56 1.13 10.21 5.90
CA LEU A 56 2.08 9.10 6.00
C LEU A 56 3.45 9.45 5.42
N ASP A 57 3.53 10.23 4.34
CA ASP A 57 4.80 10.69 3.76
C ASP A 57 5.53 11.62 4.74
N ASN A 58 4.84 12.61 5.29
CA ASN A 58 5.40 13.54 6.27
C ASN A 58 5.90 12.85 7.55
N ASP A 59 5.18 11.80 7.98
CA ASP A 59 5.50 11.04 9.18
C ASP A 59 6.52 9.90 8.91
N ASN A 60 7.04 9.76 7.68
CA ASN A 60 7.89 8.64 7.23
C ASN A 60 7.26 7.24 7.44
N GLN A 61 5.94 7.16 7.32
CA GLN A 61 5.11 5.97 7.56
C GLN A 61 4.54 5.33 6.28
N LEU A 62 5.06 5.65 5.10
CA LEU A 62 4.60 5.04 3.84
C LEU A 62 4.70 3.50 3.83
N HIS A 63 5.62 2.94 4.61
CA HIS A 63 5.81 1.50 4.77
C HIS A 63 4.56 0.77 5.32
N LEU A 64 3.61 1.50 5.94
CA LEU A 64 2.34 0.94 6.41
C LEU A 64 1.39 0.53 5.27
N ILE A 65 1.61 1.03 4.05
CA ILE A 65 0.84 0.65 2.86
C ILE A 65 1.83 0.09 1.83
N PRO A 66 2.16 -1.21 1.90
CA PRO A 66 3.14 -1.85 1.02
C PRO A 66 2.89 -1.61 -0.46
N TYR A 67 1.63 -1.59 -0.90
CA TYR A 67 1.24 -1.41 -2.29
C TYR A 67 1.55 -0.01 -2.84
N LEU A 68 1.83 0.98 -1.98
CA LEU A 68 1.95 2.38 -2.39
C LEU A 68 3.29 2.67 -3.07
N SER A 69 3.24 3.45 -4.14
CA SER A 69 4.40 3.98 -4.85
C SER A 69 4.17 5.44 -5.24
N GLY A 70 5.19 6.28 -5.05
CA GLY A 70 5.15 7.71 -5.37
C GLY A 70 6.08 8.07 -6.51
N ASP A 71 5.54 8.58 -7.62
CA ASP A 71 6.29 9.22 -8.69
C ASP A 71 6.44 10.71 -8.35
N ARG A 72 7.58 11.06 -7.73
CA ARG A 72 7.89 12.41 -7.27
C ARG A 72 8.36 13.27 -8.45
N LYS A 73 7.60 14.32 -8.80
CA LYS A 73 8.02 15.38 -9.73
C LYS A 73 8.49 16.60 -8.95
N LYS A 74 9.14 17.54 -9.65
CA LYS A 74 9.63 18.80 -9.06
C LYS A 74 8.56 19.61 -8.30
N VAL A 75 7.29 19.52 -8.74
CA VAL A 75 6.19 20.35 -8.22
C VAL A 75 5.15 19.52 -7.46
N TYR A 76 5.02 18.22 -7.75
CA TYR A 76 3.98 17.38 -7.16
C TYR A 76 4.35 15.91 -7.20
N THR A 77 3.73 15.10 -6.35
CA THR A 77 3.91 13.64 -6.34
C THR A 77 2.64 12.96 -6.85
N LYS A 78 2.76 12.09 -7.84
CA LYS A 78 1.67 11.20 -8.26
C LYS A 78 1.75 9.91 -7.45
N TRP A 79 0.64 9.53 -6.84
CA TRP A 79 0.55 8.33 -6.02
C TRP A 79 -0.18 7.21 -6.76
N TYR A 80 0.40 6.01 -6.68
CA TYR A 80 -0.10 4.81 -7.32
C TYR A 80 -0.08 3.64 -6.37
N PHE A 81 -1.00 2.70 -6.55
CA PHE A 81 -0.90 1.37 -5.96
C PHE A 81 -0.38 0.37 -6.99
N LEU A 82 0.58 -0.46 -6.58
CA LEU A 82 1.26 -1.44 -7.42
C LEU A 82 1.06 -2.84 -6.84
N THR A 83 0.66 -3.80 -7.68
CA THR A 83 0.55 -5.22 -7.29
C THR A 83 1.93 -5.81 -6.90
N GLY A 84 3.00 -5.34 -7.56
CA GLY A 84 4.36 -5.86 -7.39
C GLY A 84 4.99 -5.61 -6.01
N ASN A 85 4.61 -4.53 -5.31
CA ASN A 85 5.20 -4.23 -4.01
C ASN A 85 4.79 -5.23 -2.90
N TYR A 86 3.62 -5.87 -3.01
CA TYR A 86 3.25 -6.94 -2.08
C TYR A 86 4.09 -8.19 -2.30
N SER A 87 4.40 -8.51 -3.56
CA SER A 87 5.31 -9.61 -3.90
C SER A 87 6.71 -9.35 -3.35
N LEU A 88 7.26 -8.15 -3.55
CA LEU A 88 8.58 -7.78 -3.02
C LEU A 88 8.60 -7.78 -1.48
N ASN A 89 7.58 -7.24 -0.82
CA ASN A 89 7.50 -7.30 0.65
C ASN A 89 7.32 -8.73 1.16
N LYS A 90 6.55 -9.58 0.47
CA LYS A 90 6.45 -11.02 0.78
C LYS A 90 7.81 -11.71 0.64
N ILE A 91 8.55 -11.42 -0.44
CA ILE A 91 9.91 -11.93 -0.67
C ILE A 91 10.85 -11.46 0.43
N VAL A 92 10.87 -10.17 0.78
CA VAL A 92 11.71 -9.62 1.86
C VAL A 92 11.35 -10.25 3.22
N LYS A 93 10.05 -10.44 3.51
CA LYS A 93 9.59 -11.08 4.75
C LYS A 93 10.03 -12.55 4.81
N ILE A 94 9.96 -13.27 3.69
CA ILE A 94 10.47 -14.64 3.54
C ILE A 94 11.99 -14.66 3.74
N GLN A 95 12.75 -13.80 3.07
CA GLN A 95 14.21 -13.71 3.23
C GLN A 95 14.61 -13.42 4.68
N ASN A 96 13.95 -12.48 5.34
CA ASN A 96 14.20 -12.16 6.75
C ASN A 96 13.88 -13.33 7.68
N SER A 97 12.82 -14.10 7.39
CA SER A 97 12.49 -15.31 8.16
C SER A 97 13.55 -16.41 7.97
N ILE A 98 14.10 -16.55 6.77
CA ILE A 98 15.16 -17.51 6.43
C ILE A 98 16.46 -17.09 7.14
N LEU A 99 16.84 -15.82 7.07
CA LEU A 99 18.01 -15.26 7.74
C LEU A 99 17.97 -15.49 9.25
N LYS A 100 16.83 -15.19 9.91
CA LYS A 100 16.64 -15.47 11.35
C LYS A 100 16.83 -16.96 11.68
N LYS A 101 16.24 -17.88 10.89
CA LYS A 101 16.42 -19.33 11.09
C LYS A 101 17.88 -19.77 10.92
N LYS A 102 18.63 -19.16 10.00
CA LYS A 102 20.05 -19.47 9.74
C LYS A 102 20.95 -19.02 10.89
N ILE A 103 20.71 -17.82 11.45
CA ILE A 103 21.43 -17.30 12.62
C ILE A 103 21.19 -18.15 13.88
N VAL A 104 19.95 -18.62 14.08
CA VAL A 104 19.63 -19.49 15.23
C VAL A 104 20.32 -20.85 15.10
N LYS A 105 20.47 -21.38 13.88
CA LYS A 105 21.20 -22.63 13.62
C LYS A 105 22.72 -22.50 13.74
N SER A 106 23.30 -21.31 13.54
CA SER A 106 24.76 -21.11 13.62
C SER A 106 25.26 -20.80 15.05
N LYS A 107 24.36 -20.61 16.01
CA LYS A 107 24.68 -20.35 17.43
C LYS A 107 24.56 -21.61 18.31
N LYS A 108 24.39 -22.78 17.69
CA LYS A 108 24.23 -24.08 18.36
C LYS A 108 25.29 -25.03 17.81
#